data_AF-A0A8D8Z3W1-F1
#
_entry.id   AF-A0A8D8Z3W1-F1
#
_cell.length_a   1.000
_cell.length_b   1.000
_cell.length_c   1.000
_cell.angle_alpha   90.00
_cell.angle_beta   90.00
_cell.angle_gamma   90.00
#
_symmetry.space_group_name_H-M   'P 1'
#
loop_
_entity.id
_entity.type
_entity.pdbx_description
1 polymer ?
#
loop_
_entity_poly.entity_id
_entity_poly.type
_entity_poly.pdbx_seq_one_letter_code
_entity_poly.pdbx_strand_id
1 'polypeptide(L)'
;MLKVDVAVSITNTKALCGALNIIDKVKHTQSPPSFKSLLSVKKKIKNAGAIVTKADKSNTLVIMDKSKYDEKINAFLDEESVEKLKKDPTTDLNKLVREALQNDNSLFQQAIKFYNMNSFAPALYGLLKVHKACTSVDIPGTPIRPVVWQWKCLL
;
A
#
# COMPACT_ATOMS: atom_id res chain seq x y z
N MET A 1 18.53 12.03 17.48
CA MET A 1 17.69 12.94 16.66
C MET A 1 17.71 12.41 15.23
N LEU A 2 16.76 11.54 14.86
CA LEU A 2 16.72 10.92 13.53
C LEU A 2 16.05 11.92 12.56
N LYS A 3 16.85 12.53 11.68
CA LYS A 3 16.32 13.21 10.49
C LYS A 3 15.68 12.14 9.61
N VAL A 4 14.35 12.14 9.53
CA VAL A 4 13.64 11.36 8.52
C VAL A 4 13.63 12.21 7.26
N ASP A 5 14.63 12.03 6.41
CA ASP A 5 14.65 12.62 5.07
C ASP A 5 13.59 11.92 4.22
N VAL A 6 12.33 12.38 4.33
CA VAL A 6 11.24 11.94 3.48
C VAL A 6 11.42 12.59 2.11
N ALA A 7 12.16 11.95 1.23
CA ALA A 7 12.13 12.28 -0.18
C ALA A 7 10.72 11.96 -0.72
N VAL A 8 10.07 12.95 -1.32
CA VAL A 8 8.77 12.82 -1.97
C VAL A 8 9.00 13.02 -3.46
N SER A 9 8.82 11.97 -4.26
CA SER A 9 8.91 12.05 -5.72
C SER A 9 7.50 12.19 -6.29
N ILE A 10 7.24 13.28 -7.01
CA ILE A 10 5.90 13.68 -7.49
C ILE A 10 5.93 13.71 -9.01
N THR A 11 5.03 12.96 -9.62
CA THR A 11 4.92 12.76 -11.08
C THR A 11 3.92 13.70 -11.76
N ASN A 12 2.98 14.29 -11.01
CA ASN A 12 1.96 15.19 -11.56
C ASN A 12 2.05 16.59 -10.93
N THR A 13 2.58 17.55 -11.69
CA THR A 13 2.93 18.89 -11.18
C THR A 13 1.77 19.88 -11.15
N LYS A 14 0.70 19.69 -11.95
CA LYS A 14 -0.35 20.70 -12.12
C LYS A 14 -1.46 20.63 -11.06
N ALA A 15 -1.96 19.44 -10.72
CA ALA A 15 -3.05 19.28 -9.74
C ALA A 15 -2.56 19.24 -8.28
N LEU A 16 -1.29 18.90 -8.04
CA LEU A 16 -0.70 18.76 -6.70
C LEU A 16 0.02 20.02 -6.20
N CYS A 17 0.03 21.12 -6.95
CA CYS A 17 0.70 22.38 -6.60
C CYS A 17 0.32 22.87 -5.17
N GLY A 18 -0.97 22.81 -4.82
CA GLY A 18 -1.45 23.18 -3.49
C GLY A 18 -1.10 22.21 -2.35
N ALA A 19 -0.63 21.00 -2.65
CA ALA A 19 -0.12 20.02 -1.69
C ALA A 19 1.42 20.08 -1.59
N LEU A 20 2.11 20.30 -2.72
CA LEU A 20 3.54 20.58 -2.83
C LEU A 20 3.96 21.74 -1.91
N ASN A 21 3.26 22.87 -1.99
CA ASN A 21 3.53 24.03 -1.14
C ASN A 21 3.40 23.75 0.37
N ILE A 22 2.55 22.80 0.76
CA ILE A 22 2.40 22.40 2.17
C ILE A 22 3.55 21.47 2.56
N ILE A 23 3.88 20.50 1.70
CA ILE A 23 4.98 19.57 1.94
C ILE A 23 6.31 20.31 2.07
N ASP A 24 6.59 21.28 1.20
CA ASP A 24 7.83 22.07 1.28
C ASP A 24 7.87 22.95 2.52
N LYS A 25 6.74 23.56 2.92
CA LYS A 25 6.65 24.26 4.22
C LYS A 25 6.93 23.34 5.40
N VAL A 26 6.44 22.10 5.36
CA VAL A 26 6.64 21.11 6.43
C VAL A 26 8.08 20.57 6.48
N LYS A 27 8.77 20.42 5.33
CA LYS A 27 10.19 20.01 5.29
C LYS A 27 11.11 20.99 6.01
N HIS A 28 10.79 22.28 5.99
CA HIS A 28 11.59 23.33 6.61
C HIS A 28 11.22 23.60 8.08
N THR A 29 10.13 23.04 8.59
CA THR A 29 9.76 23.15 10.01
C THR A 29 10.37 22.04 10.84
N GLN A 30 10.94 22.38 12.00
CA GLN A 30 11.56 21.40 12.91
C GLN A 30 10.56 20.61 13.77
N SER A 31 9.27 21.00 13.78
CA SER A 31 8.21 20.35 14.54
C SER A 31 7.35 19.41 13.68
N PRO A 32 6.81 18.33 14.26
CA PRO A 32 5.95 17.42 13.52
C PRO A 32 4.69 18.14 13.00
N PRO A 33 4.26 17.86 11.76
CA PRO A 33 3.09 18.51 11.18
C PRO A 33 1.83 18.20 12.00
N SER A 34 0.97 19.20 12.18
CA SER A 34 -0.29 19.01 12.89
C SER A 34 -1.17 17.96 12.19
N PHE A 35 -1.90 17.17 12.96
CA PHE A 35 -2.81 16.14 12.43
C PHE A 35 -3.81 16.71 11.40
N LYS A 36 -4.32 17.93 11.65
CA LYS A 36 -5.21 18.65 10.73
C LYS A 36 -4.56 18.94 9.37
N SER A 37 -3.28 19.32 9.36
CA SER A 37 -2.54 19.56 8.12
C SER A 37 -2.32 18.26 7.33
N LEU A 38 -2.02 17.15 8.00
CA LEU A 38 -1.90 15.82 7.38
C LEU A 38 -3.21 15.36 6.73
N LEU A 39 -4.34 15.52 7.43
CA LEU A 39 -5.66 15.21 6.88
C LEU A 39 -5.99 16.07 5.65
N SER A 40 -5.64 17.36 5.68
CA SER A 40 -5.84 18.26 4.55
C SER A 40 -5.01 17.84 3.33
N VAL A 41 -3.75 17.47 3.53
CA VAL A 41 -2.87 16.95 2.46
C VAL A 41 -3.42 15.63 1.90
N LYS A 42 -3.81 14.69 2.77
CA LYS A 42 -4.42 13.41 2.35
C LYS A 42 -5.68 13.63 1.51
N LYS A 43 -6.55 14.58 1.91
CA LYS A 43 -7.76 14.93 1.18
C LYS A 43 -7.45 15.54 -0.19
N LYS A 44 -6.47 16.45 -0.27
CA LYS A 44 -6.03 17.06 -1.53
C LYS A 44 -5.47 16.02 -2.51
N ILE A 45 -4.62 15.11 -2.04
CA ILE A 45 -4.06 14.03 -2.87
C ILE A 45 -5.18 13.15 -3.42
N LYS A 46 -6.14 12.75 -2.56
CA LYS A 46 -7.29 11.93 -2.97
C LYS A 46 -8.16 12.67 -4.00
N ASN A 47 -8.44 13.95 -3.80
CA ASN A 47 -9.24 14.76 -4.73
C ASN A 47 -8.54 14.97 -6.08
N ALA A 48 -7.20 14.98 -6.10
CA ALA A 48 -6.41 15.06 -7.32
C ALA A 48 -6.32 13.74 -8.09
N GLY A 49 -6.96 12.66 -7.60
CA GLY A 49 -6.88 11.34 -8.24
C GLY A 49 -5.51 10.68 -8.13
N ALA A 50 -4.70 11.06 -7.14
CA ALA A 50 -3.37 10.52 -6.91
C ALA A 50 -3.36 9.49 -5.76
N ILE A 51 -2.40 8.58 -5.81
CA ILE A 51 -2.10 7.57 -4.78
C ILE A 51 -0.73 7.82 -4.18
N VAL A 52 -0.60 7.52 -2.88
CA VAL A 52 0.69 7.52 -2.17
C VAL A 52 1.12 6.08 -1.99
N THR A 53 2.31 5.74 -2.45
CA THR A 53 2.93 4.42 -2.28
C THR A 53 4.38 4.57 -1.81
N LYS A 54 4.97 3.49 -1.31
CA LYS A 54 6.36 3.45 -0.86
C LYS A 54 7.25 2.89 -1.97
N ALA A 55 8.49 3.35 -2.03
CA ALA A 55 9.50 2.75 -2.88
C ALA A 55 9.99 1.40 -2.30
N ASP A 56 10.33 0.44 -3.17
CA ASP A 56 10.75 -0.92 -2.77
C ASP A 56 12.06 -0.94 -1.96
N LYS A 57 13.02 -0.07 -2.28
CA LYS A 57 14.37 -0.06 -1.65
C LYS A 57 14.75 1.24 -0.93
N SER A 58 13.87 2.22 -0.89
CA SER A 58 14.15 3.47 -0.19
C SER A 58 13.03 3.82 0.77
N ASN A 59 13.35 4.58 1.81
CA ASN A 59 12.33 5.13 2.71
C ASN A 59 11.68 6.39 2.09
N THR A 60 11.32 6.28 0.81
CA THR A 60 10.79 7.37 -0.02
C THR A 60 9.32 7.12 -0.26
N LEU A 61 8.52 8.17 -0.15
CA LEU A 61 7.13 8.15 -0.57
C LEU A 61 7.04 8.64 -2.01
N VAL A 62 6.26 7.93 -2.80
CA VAL A 62 6.01 8.23 -4.20
C VAL A 62 4.55 8.62 -4.34
N ILE A 63 4.31 9.76 -4.96
CA ILE A 63 2.96 10.21 -5.30
C ILE A 63 2.82 10.09 -6.81
N MET A 64 1.80 9.33 -7.24
CA MET A 64 1.51 9.14 -8.66
C MET A 64 0.02 9.13 -8.96
N ASP A 65 -0.32 9.32 -10.22
CA ASP A 65 -1.71 9.22 -10.68
C ASP A 65 -2.23 7.81 -10.44
N LYS A 66 -3.46 7.71 -9.91
CA LYS A 66 -4.07 6.43 -9.59
C LYS A 66 -4.29 5.57 -10.83
N SER A 67 -4.69 6.16 -11.96
CA SER A 67 -4.87 5.42 -13.23
C SER A 67 -3.58 4.73 -13.68
N LYS A 68 -2.47 5.46 -13.71
CA LYS A 68 -1.14 4.90 -14.07
C LYS A 68 -0.68 3.82 -13.09
N TYR A 69 -1.06 3.95 -11.81
CA TYR A 69 -0.74 2.94 -10.81
C TYR A 69 -1.54 1.66 -11.08
N ASP A 70 -2.85 1.78 -11.30
CA ASP A 70 -3.74 0.65 -11.59
C ASP A 70 -3.32 -0.06 -12.90
N GLU A 71 -2.94 0.69 -13.94
CA GLU A 71 -2.37 0.16 -15.18
C GLU A 71 -1.09 -0.67 -14.94
N LYS A 72 -0.16 -0.18 -14.10
CA LYS A 72 1.08 -0.91 -13.78
C LYS A 72 0.82 -2.19 -12.99
N ILE A 73 -0.17 -2.18 -12.09
CA ILE A 73 -0.57 -3.38 -11.34
C ILE A 73 -1.19 -4.40 -12.30
N ASN A 74 -2.10 -3.97 -13.17
CA ASN A 74 -2.74 -4.88 -14.11
C ASN A 74 -1.73 -5.47 -15.09
N ALA A 75 -0.82 -4.65 -15.63
CA ALA A 75 0.25 -5.14 -16.50
C ALA A 75 1.12 -6.21 -15.82
N PHE A 76 1.43 -6.03 -14.51
CA PHE A 76 2.14 -7.04 -13.74
C PHE A 76 1.31 -8.33 -13.56
N LEU A 77 0.01 -8.21 -13.27
CA LEU A 77 -0.88 -9.35 -13.08
C LEU A 77 -1.10 -10.13 -14.39
N ASP A 78 -1.03 -9.44 -15.54
CA ASP A 78 -1.16 -10.05 -16.87
C ASP A 78 0.15 -10.71 -17.34
N GLU A 79 1.31 -10.17 -16.94
CA GLU A 79 2.64 -10.74 -17.25
C GLU A 79 2.94 -11.97 -16.40
N GLU A 80 2.58 -11.93 -15.11
CA GLU A 80 2.71 -13.06 -14.21
C GLU A 80 1.59 -14.08 -14.46
N SER A 81 1.85 -15.35 -14.18
CA SER A 81 0.88 -16.44 -14.33
C SER A 81 -0.20 -16.46 -13.23
N VAL A 82 -0.82 -15.31 -12.96
CA VAL A 82 -1.86 -15.14 -11.94
C VAL A 82 -3.22 -15.55 -12.50
N GLU A 83 -3.87 -16.51 -11.85
CA GLU A 83 -5.23 -16.92 -12.22
C GLU A 83 -6.29 -16.10 -11.48
N LYS A 84 -7.30 -15.64 -12.22
CA LYS A 84 -8.43 -14.92 -11.65
C LYS A 84 -9.40 -15.89 -10.98
N LEU A 85 -9.55 -15.77 -9.66
CA LEU A 85 -10.50 -16.57 -8.90
C LEU A 85 -11.96 -16.14 -9.16
N LYS A 86 -12.86 -17.11 -9.24
CA LYS A 86 -14.31 -16.89 -9.42
C LYS A 86 -15.01 -16.41 -8.15
N LYS A 87 -14.51 -16.82 -6.98
CA LYS A 87 -15.06 -16.53 -5.65
C LYS A 87 -13.89 -16.34 -4.68
N ASP A 88 -14.08 -15.47 -3.69
CA ASP A 88 -13.14 -15.34 -2.57
C ASP A 88 -13.13 -16.64 -1.72
N PRO A 89 -11.99 -17.36 -1.64
CA PRO A 89 -11.89 -18.61 -0.89
C PRO A 89 -11.71 -18.39 0.62
N THR A 90 -11.59 -17.14 1.10
CA THR A 90 -11.23 -16.82 2.50
C THR A 90 -12.15 -17.50 3.51
N THR A 91 -13.47 -17.48 3.27
CA THR A 91 -14.45 -18.10 4.18
C THR A 91 -14.31 -19.61 4.22
N ASP A 92 -14.12 -20.23 3.05
CA ASP A 92 -14.01 -21.67 2.90
C ASP A 92 -12.70 -22.18 3.56
N LEU A 93 -11.59 -21.44 3.38
CA LEU A 93 -10.32 -21.71 4.04
C LEU A 93 -10.41 -21.53 5.57
N ASN A 94 -11.06 -20.47 6.05
CA ASN A 94 -11.23 -20.25 7.50
C ASN A 94 -12.06 -21.38 8.14
N LYS A 95 -13.07 -21.88 7.43
CA LYS A 95 -13.86 -23.03 7.87
C LYS A 95 -13.00 -24.28 7.98
N LEU A 96 -12.20 -24.58 6.96
CA LEU A 96 -11.31 -25.73 6.93
C LEU A 96 -10.28 -25.68 8.08
N VAL A 97 -9.70 -24.51 8.35
CA VAL A 97 -8.79 -24.31 9.49
C VAL A 97 -9.51 -24.55 10.82
N ARG A 98 -10.75 -24.07 10.98
CA ARG A 98 -11.54 -24.32 12.21
C ARG A 98 -11.85 -25.80 12.40
N GLU A 99 -12.26 -26.49 11.34
CA GLU A 99 -12.53 -27.94 11.38
C GLU A 99 -11.26 -28.71 11.77
N ALA A 100 -10.10 -28.37 11.19
CA ALA A 100 -8.82 -28.97 11.56
C ALA A 100 -8.45 -28.75 13.04
N LEU A 101 -8.65 -27.53 13.55
CA LEU A 101 -8.38 -27.19 14.96
C LEU A 101 -9.31 -27.91 15.94
N GLN A 102 -10.56 -28.22 15.54
CA GLN A 102 -11.51 -28.95 16.38
C GLN A 102 -11.23 -30.45 16.43
N ASN A 103 -10.76 -31.02 15.31
CA ASN A 103 -10.47 -32.44 15.21
C ASN A 103 -9.22 -32.84 15.99
N ASP A 104 -8.27 -31.92 16.18
CA ASP A 104 -6.98 -32.21 16.81
C ASP A 104 -6.83 -31.64 18.23
N ASN A 105 -7.64 -32.18 19.15
CA ASN A 105 -7.60 -31.82 20.58
C ASN A 105 -6.28 -32.20 21.27
N SER A 106 -5.46 -33.04 20.63
CA SER A 106 -4.17 -33.50 21.18
C SER A 106 -3.09 -32.42 21.12
N LEU A 107 -3.08 -31.64 20.03
CA LEU A 107 -2.10 -30.58 19.78
C LEU A 107 -2.57 -29.22 20.33
N PHE A 108 -3.88 -28.97 20.35
CA PHE A 108 -4.45 -27.68 20.72
C PHE A 108 -5.47 -27.81 21.85
N GLN A 109 -4.99 -27.81 23.10
CA GLN A 109 -5.86 -27.82 24.30
C GLN A 109 -6.87 -26.63 24.34
N GLN A 110 -6.62 -25.57 23.56
CA GLN A 110 -7.47 -24.38 23.49
C GLN A 110 -7.63 -23.89 22.04
N ALA A 111 -8.17 -24.74 21.16
CA ALA A 111 -8.43 -24.46 19.74
C ALA A 111 -9.09 -23.08 19.46
N ILE A 112 -9.98 -22.63 20.36
CA ILE A 112 -10.70 -21.36 20.26
C ILE A 112 -9.74 -20.15 20.18
N LYS A 113 -8.56 -20.21 20.80
CA LYS A 113 -7.57 -19.12 20.76
C LYS A 113 -7.01 -18.86 19.36
N PHE A 114 -7.08 -19.85 18.47
CA PHE A 114 -6.56 -19.78 17.11
C PHE A 114 -7.65 -19.43 16.09
N TYR A 115 -8.89 -19.23 16.52
CA TYR A 115 -9.98 -18.88 15.62
C TYR A 115 -9.83 -17.46 15.08
N ASN A 116 -9.74 -17.35 13.76
CA ASN A 116 -9.92 -16.07 13.11
C ASN A 116 -11.42 -15.75 13.04
N MET A 117 -11.88 -14.81 13.89
CA MET A 117 -13.27 -14.37 13.95
C MET A 117 -13.65 -13.39 12.85
N ASN A 118 -12.68 -12.71 12.24
CA ASN A 118 -12.90 -11.73 11.19
C ASN A 118 -11.93 -11.99 10.03
N SER A 119 -12.14 -13.09 9.32
CA SER A 119 -11.32 -13.46 8.17
C SER A 119 -11.63 -12.57 6.98
N PHE A 120 -10.59 -11.97 6.39
CA PHE A 120 -10.69 -11.18 5.16
C PHE A 120 -9.53 -11.51 4.23
N ALA A 121 -9.78 -11.43 2.92
CA ALA A 121 -8.73 -11.56 1.92
C ALA A 121 -7.71 -10.42 2.08
N PRO A 122 -6.40 -10.70 2.01
CA PRO A 122 -5.39 -9.67 2.13
C PRO A 122 -5.49 -8.68 0.98
N ALA A 123 -5.14 -7.42 1.25
CA ALA A 123 -5.13 -6.39 0.22
C ALA A 123 -3.82 -6.43 -0.57
N LEU A 124 -3.92 -6.27 -1.88
CA LEU A 124 -2.76 -6.10 -2.76
C LEU A 124 -2.37 -4.62 -2.81
N TYR A 125 -1.10 -4.31 -2.60
CA TYR A 125 -0.54 -3.02 -2.99
C TYR A 125 0.81 -3.20 -3.68
N GLY A 126 1.24 -2.24 -4.48
CA GLY A 126 2.48 -2.27 -5.24
C GLY A 126 3.49 -1.24 -4.77
N LEU A 127 4.72 -1.70 -4.54
CA LEU A 127 5.87 -0.87 -4.25
C LEU A 127 6.61 -0.54 -5.55
N LEU A 128 6.96 0.73 -5.76
CA LEU A 128 7.67 1.13 -6.98
C LEU A 128 9.18 0.85 -6.85
N LYS A 129 9.77 0.20 -7.85
CA LYS A 129 11.22 0.00 -7.96
C LYS A 129 11.88 1.25 -8.55
N VAL A 130 11.82 2.38 -7.84
CA VAL A 130 12.35 3.69 -8.26
C VAL A 130 13.85 3.63 -8.64
N HIS A 131 14.60 2.68 -8.10
CA HIS A 131 16.03 2.49 -8.36
C HIS A 131 16.34 1.68 -9.64
N LYS A 132 15.34 1.11 -10.32
CA LYS A 132 15.53 0.28 -11.52
C LYS A 132 15.24 1.01 -12.82
N ALA A 133 14.43 2.07 -12.79
CA ALA A 133 14.24 2.94 -13.93
C ALA A 133 15.14 4.16 -13.77
N CYS A 134 15.97 4.41 -14.79
CA CYS A 134 16.85 5.56 -14.83
C CYS A 134 16.04 6.87 -14.72
N THR A 135 16.27 7.61 -13.63
CA THR A 135 16.21 9.08 -13.57
C THR A 135 14.83 9.79 -13.50
N SER A 136 13.68 9.16 -13.78
CA SER A 136 12.37 9.76 -13.45
C SER A 136 11.23 8.75 -13.26
N VAL A 137 10.40 8.98 -12.23
CA VAL A 137 9.23 8.12 -11.88
C VAL A 137 8.15 8.13 -12.98
N ASP A 138 8.22 9.10 -13.89
CA ASP A 138 7.33 9.29 -15.04
C ASP A 138 7.64 8.40 -16.26
N ILE A 139 8.73 7.60 -16.24
CA ILE A 139 9.09 6.80 -17.41
C ILE A 139 8.22 5.53 -17.49
N PRO A 140 7.68 5.22 -18.68
CA PRO A 140 7.06 3.93 -18.98
C PRO A 140 8.14 2.84 -18.92
N GLY A 141 8.35 2.26 -17.74
CA GLY A 141 9.38 1.25 -17.53
C GLY A 141 9.73 0.98 -16.07
N THR A 142 9.34 1.84 -15.12
CA THR A 142 9.56 1.56 -13.69
C THR A 142 8.71 0.37 -13.23
N PRO A 143 9.33 -0.79 -12.92
CA PRO A 143 8.56 -1.98 -12.56
C PRO A 143 7.97 -1.81 -11.15
N ILE A 144 6.79 -2.39 -10.96
CA ILE A 144 6.12 -2.45 -9.66
C ILE A 144 6.41 -3.82 -9.02
N ARG A 145 6.46 -3.85 -7.69
CA ARG A 145 6.51 -5.09 -6.91
C ARG A 145 5.24 -5.18 -6.09
N PRO A 146 4.30 -6.08 -6.41
CA PRO A 146 3.18 -6.31 -5.52
C PRO A 146 3.65 -6.90 -4.20
N VAL A 147 2.99 -6.46 -3.15
CA VAL A 147 3.08 -6.97 -1.80
C VAL A 147 1.66 -7.23 -1.35
N VAL A 148 1.43 -8.46 -0.96
CA VAL A 148 0.18 -8.88 -0.33
C VAL A 148 0.29 -8.54 1.14
N TRP A 149 -0.65 -7.73 1.64
CA TRP A 149 -0.63 -7.27 3.01
C TRP A 149 -1.89 -7.68 3.74
N GLN A 150 -1.69 -8.40 4.83
CA GLN A 150 -2.76 -8.92 5.65
C GLN A 150 -2.72 -8.22 7.00
N TRP A 151 -3.09 -6.94 7.06
CA TRP A 151 -3.60 -6.29 8.28
C TRP A 151 -4.50 -5.12 7.93
N LYS A 152 -5.74 -5.18 8.41
CA LYS A 152 -6.63 -4.03 8.49
C LYS A 152 -6.32 -3.34 9.82
N CYS A 153 -5.46 -2.33 9.81
CA CYS A 153 -5.50 -1.36 10.90
C CYS A 153 -6.87 -0.67 10.81
N LEU A 154 -7.78 -1.03 11.70
CA LEU A 154 -8.93 -0.20 12.06
C LEU A 154 -8.35 1.09 12.65
N LEU A 155 -8.15 2.10 11.81
CA LEU A 155 -7.95 3.50 12.19
C LEU A 155 -9.23 4.26 11.83
#